data_AF-A0A411ZS95-F1
#
_entry.id   AF-A0A411ZS95-F1
#
_cell.length_a   1.000
_cell.length_b   1.000
_cell.length_c   1.000
_cell.angle_alpha   90.00
_cell.angle_beta   90.00
_cell.angle_gamma   90.00
#
_symmetry.space_group_name_H-M   'P 1'
#
loop_
_entity.id
_entity.type
_entity.pdbx_description
1 polymer ?
#
loop_
_entity_poly.entity_id
_entity_poly.type
_entity_poly.pdbx_seq_one_letter_code
_entity_poly.pdbx_strand_id
1 'polypeptide(L)'
;MDKRIILAVAGAGKTYTLCNCLNSNERNMILAFTNRNIYNIQRELIKQYGTIPNYTKVMTFHSFIYQFGIQPFLPSIFKFFKNKPLKIEGISLKEPPPQFKNDRPNPYYIKKDQLGHYIDKNNKFFCCRLSELILYLNEKSKKDEKFIHKITSRFMMFFDNILIDEFQDFRINDYNFLMLFLKQINNVTLVGDYYQHSVSGQNNHGKPFTNKINSYEKYIQLLQDNKFYTDTTTLVNSRRCSSNICDFVNSKLNIPIESAKINTGSISKVLAENIDNILSNNSIKKLILQNPPNGNYSFNYISWGNSKGDTYDNTCVILTDETDDILEDTFEVKNISQVIRNKLYVALTRSKGDVYIIQKKLFDSVKNNYIIKQ
;
A
#
# COMPACT_ATOMS: atom_id res chain seq x y z
N MET A 1 23.12 -14.76 3.09
CA MET A 1 22.11 -13.71 3.31
C MET A 1 20.82 -14.23 2.75
N ASP A 2 19.76 -14.25 3.53
CA ASP A 2 18.45 -14.73 3.11
C ASP A 2 17.50 -13.53 2.97
N LYS A 3 17.60 -12.87 1.81
CA LYS A 3 16.76 -11.72 1.46
C LYS A 3 15.88 -12.11 0.30
N ARG A 4 14.60 -12.23 0.56
CA ARG A 4 13.62 -12.58 -0.46
C ARG A 4 12.48 -11.58 -0.52
N ILE A 5 11.95 -11.42 -1.72
CA ILE A 5 10.70 -10.73 -1.97
C ILE A 5 9.78 -11.66 -2.76
N ILE A 6 8.59 -11.89 -2.24
CA ILE A 6 7.55 -12.71 -2.86
C ILE A 6 6.56 -11.75 -3.53
N LEU A 7 6.56 -11.76 -4.86
CA LEU A 7 5.62 -10.99 -5.67
C LEU A 7 4.37 -11.82 -5.88
N ALA A 8 3.24 -11.24 -5.52
CA ALA A 8 1.95 -11.89 -5.45
C ALA A 8 0.91 -11.19 -6.33
N VAL A 9 -0.18 -11.91 -6.57
CA VAL A 9 -1.41 -11.35 -7.15
C VAL A 9 -2.50 -11.16 -6.08
N ALA A 10 -3.56 -10.46 -6.45
CA ALA A 10 -4.73 -10.21 -5.64
C ALA A 10 -5.33 -11.51 -5.09
N GLY A 11 -5.49 -11.56 -3.77
CA GLY A 11 -6.14 -12.71 -3.11
C GLY A 11 -5.27 -13.96 -3.01
N ALA A 12 -3.98 -13.92 -3.38
CA ALA A 12 -3.09 -15.08 -3.27
C ALA A 12 -2.74 -15.49 -1.82
N GLY A 13 -3.04 -14.64 -0.83
CA GLY A 13 -2.75 -14.92 0.57
C GLY A 13 -1.37 -14.41 1.02
N LYS A 14 -1.04 -13.16 0.66
CA LYS A 14 0.20 -12.47 1.07
C LYS A 14 0.44 -12.53 2.58
N THR A 15 -0.51 -12.00 3.36
CA THR A 15 -0.43 -11.97 4.82
C THR A 15 -0.33 -13.37 5.43
N TYR A 16 -1.08 -14.34 4.91
CA TYR A 16 -1.00 -15.75 5.30
C TYR A 16 0.40 -16.33 5.07
N THR A 17 0.95 -16.11 3.87
CA THR A 17 2.29 -16.59 3.50
C THR A 17 3.37 -15.95 4.35
N LEU A 18 3.26 -14.64 4.61
CA LEU A 18 4.17 -13.91 5.50
C LEU A 18 4.18 -14.52 6.92
N CYS A 19 3.00 -14.85 7.47
CA CYS A 19 2.88 -15.47 8.80
C CYS A 19 3.38 -16.91 8.84
N ASN A 20 3.24 -17.67 7.73
CA ASN A 20 3.80 -19.02 7.60
C ASN A 20 5.32 -19.06 7.44
N CYS A 21 5.91 -17.99 6.94
CA CYS A 21 7.35 -17.86 6.82
C CYS A 21 8.04 -17.57 8.15
N LEU A 22 7.27 -17.28 9.20
CA LEU A 22 7.77 -16.88 10.51
C LEU A 22 8.27 -18.09 11.31
N ASN A 23 9.49 -18.00 11.83
CA ASN A 23 9.97 -18.92 12.86
C ASN A 23 9.61 -18.35 14.25
N SER A 24 8.72 -19.01 14.98
CA SER A 24 8.21 -18.53 16.28
C SER A 24 9.26 -18.52 17.40
N ASN A 25 10.37 -19.22 17.22
CA ASN A 25 11.49 -19.28 18.17
C ASN A 25 12.55 -18.18 17.95
N GLU A 26 12.42 -17.41 16.87
CA GLU A 26 13.32 -16.29 16.54
C GLU A 26 12.67 -14.95 16.85
N ARG A 27 13.48 -13.90 16.99
CA ARG A 27 12.98 -12.55 17.29
C ARG A 27 12.53 -11.86 15.99
N ASN A 28 11.22 -11.78 15.78
CA ASN A 28 10.63 -11.30 14.54
C ASN A 28 10.10 -9.87 14.66
N MET A 29 10.41 -9.03 13.68
CA MET A 29 9.72 -7.76 13.45
C MET A 29 8.84 -7.89 12.21
N ILE A 30 7.52 -7.69 12.36
CA ILE A 30 6.59 -7.61 11.23
C ILE A 30 6.10 -6.17 11.07
N LEU A 31 6.30 -5.61 9.87
CA LEU A 31 5.89 -4.26 9.51
C LEU A 31 4.81 -4.26 8.43
N ALA A 32 3.88 -3.32 8.55
CA ALA A 32 2.97 -2.95 7.47
C ALA A 32 2.66 -1.44 7.51
N PHE A 33 2.04 -0.93 6.46
CA PHE A 33 1.82 0.52 6.34
C PHE A 33 0.64 1.02 7.18
N THR A 34 -0.49 0.30 7.20
CA THR A 34 -1.74 0.75 7.83
C THR A 34 -2.12 -0.07 9.06
N ASN A 35 -2.89 0.52 9.98
CA ASN A 35 -3.45 -0.20 11.13
C ASN A 35 -4.36 -1.36 10.72
N ARG A 36 -5.04 -1.27 9.57
CA ARG A 36 -5.87 -2.38 9.04
C ARG A 36 -4.99 -3.57 8.65
N ASN A 37 -3.84 -3.34 8.01
CA ASN A 37 -2.90 -4.41 7.71
C ASN A 37 -2.35 -5.05 8.99
N ILE A 38 -2.00 -4.24 10.00
CA ILE A 38 -1.53 -4.75 11.29
C ILE A 38 -2.58 -5.63 11.96
N TYR A 39 -3.83 -5.20 12.00
CA TYR A 39 -4.93 -6.00 12.54
C TYR A 39 -5.08 -7.34 11.79
N ASN A 40 -5.01 -7.33 10.46
CA ASN A 40 -5.10 -8.55 9.65
C ASN A 40 -3.93 -9.50 9.93
N ILE A 41 -2.69 -8.99 10.03
CA ILE A 41 -1.50 -9.78 10.40
C ILE A 41 -1.69 -10.41 11.79
N GLN A 42 -2.10 -9.61 12.78
CA GLN A 42 -2.30 -10.12 14.14
C GLN A 42 -3.36 -11.22 14.19
N ARG A 43 -4.48 -11.04 13.48
CA ARG A 43 -5.51 -12.08 13.38
C ARG A 43 -5.01 -13.36 12.74
N GLU A 44 -4.22 -13.26 11.68
CA GLU A 44 -3.66 -14.44 11.02
C GLU A 44 -2.66 -15.17 11.92
N LEU A 45 -1.80 -14.43 12.63
CA LEU A 45 -0.90 -15.00 13.62
C LEU A 45 -1.67 -15.72 14.75
N ILE A 46 -2.69 -15.09 15.31
CA ILE A 46 -3.52 -15.69 16.37
C ILE A 46 -4.23 -16.94 15.85
N LYS A 47 -4.75 -16.92 14.62
CA LYS A 47 -5.39 -18.08 14.00
C LYS A 47 -4.42 -19.25 13.84
N GLN A 48 -3.16 -18.97 13.51
CA GLN A 48 -2.14 -19.99 13.25
C GLN A 48 -1.48 -20.53 14.52
N TYR A 49 -1.17 -19.66 15.48
CA TYR A 49 -0.38 -19.99 16.67
C TYR A 49 -1.19 -19.97 17.97
N GLY A 50 -2.49 -19.68 17.92
CA GLY A 50 -3.37 -19.48 19.08
C GLY A 50 -3.20 -18.12 19.77
N THR A 51 -1.98 -17.57 19.74
CA THR A 51 -1.64 -16.22 20.21
C THR A 51 -0.63 -15.57 19.26
N ILE A 52 -0.29 -14.30 19.48
CA ILE A 52 0.91 -13.74 18.85
C ILE A 52 2.13 -14.43 19.47
N PRO A 53 3.07 -14.98 18.70
CA PRO A 53 4.26 -15.62 19.26
C PRO A 53 5.07 -14.65 20.14
N ASN A 54 5.62 -15.15 21.25
CA ASN A 54 6.24 -14.32 22.30
C ASN A 54 7.40 -13.44 21.77
N TYR A 55 8.16 -13.93 20.80
CA TYR A 55 9.29 -13.23 20.21
C TYR A 55 8.94 -12.42 18.95
N THR A 56 7.65 -12.19 18.71
CA THR A 56 7.17 -11.49 17.52
C THR A 56 6.57 -10.14 17.88
N LYS A 57 7.11 -9.07 17.28
CA LYS A 57 6.56 -7.72 17.37
C LYS A 57 5.93 -7.32 16.04
N VAL A 58 4.68 -6.86 16.09
CA VAL A 58 3.93 -6.39 14.92
C VAL A 58 3.60 -4.91 15.11
N MET A 59 3.96 -4.05 14.16
CA MET A 59 3.62 -2.62 14.23
C MET A 59 3.63 -1.93 12.87
N THR A 60 3.02 -0.74 12.80
CA THR A 60 3.10 0.07 11.59
C THR A 60 4.53 0.55 11.35
N PHE A 61 4.90 0.69 10.08
CA PHE A 61 6.21 1.16 9.66
C PHE A 61 6.58 2.51 10.30
N HIS A 62 5.67 3.49 10.32
CA HIS A 62 5.94 4.79 10.94
C HIS A 62 6.16 4.70 12.45
N SER A 63 5.46 3.79 13.14
CA SER A 63 5.72 3.51 14.56
C SER A 63 7.11 2.92 14.75
N PHE A 64 7.53 2.02 13.86
CA PHE A 64 8.89 1.47 13.85
C PHE A 64 9.93 2.57 13.68
N ILE A 65 9.78 3.42 12.66
CA ILE A 65 10.70 4.54 12.42
C ILE A 65 10.81 5.45 13.66
N TYR A 66 9.68 5.81 14.25
CA TYR A 66 9.68 6.68 15.41
C TYR A 66 10.31 6.00 16.65
N GLN A 67 9.86 4.80 17.01
CA GLN A 67 10.27 4.11 18.25
C GLN A 67 11.71 3.58 18.19
N PHE A 68 12.18 3.12 17.02
CA PHE A 68 13.52 2.56 16.86
C PHE A 68 14.51 3.53 16.23
N GLY A 69 14.07 4.35 15.28
CA GLY A 69 14.94 5.22 14.48
C GLY A 69 15.09 6.65 15.00
N ILE A 70 14.13 7.17 15.77
CA ILE A 70 14.12 8.58 16.19
C ILE A 70 14.20 8.71 17.71
N GLN A 71 13.26 8.11 18.44
CA GLN A 71 13.12 8.28 19.88
C GLN A 71 14.41 7.98 20.67
N PRO A 72 15.15 6.88 20.41
CA PRO A 72 16.39 6.58 21.12
C PRO A 72 17.52 7.57 20.84
N PHE A 73 17.41 8.33 19.75
CA PHE A 73 18.45 9.24 19.25
C PHE A 73 18.07 10.72 19.40
N LEU A 74 16.96 11.05 20.07
CA LEU A 74 16.51 12.44 20.27
C LEU A 74 17.62 13.39 20.77
N PRO A 75 18.45 13.03 21.76
CA PRO A 75 19.55 13.90 22.18
C PRO A 75 20.54 14.22 21.05
N SER A 76 20.86 13.23 20.22
CA SER A 76 21.74 13.40 19.06
C SER A 76 21.08 14.25 17.98
N ILE A 77 19.77 14.08 17.75
CA ILE A 77 18.99 14.85 16.79
C ILE A 77 18.91 16.33 17.22
N PHE A 78 18.60 16.62 18.48
CA PHE A 78 18.57 18.00 18.98
C PHE A 78 19.93 18.68 18.88
N LYS A 79 21.00 17.96 19.25
CA LYS A 79 22.38 18.44 19.10
C LYS A 79 22.72 18.74 17.64
N PHE A 80 22.32 17.88 16.71
CA PHE A 80 22.55 18.06 15.28
C PHE A 80 21.92 19.36 14.75
N PHE A 81 20.66 19.63 15.09
CA PHE A 81 19.97 20.86 14.66
C PHE A 81 20.30 22.09 15.51
N LYS A 82 21.16 21.96 16.53
CA LYS A 82 21.50 23.02 17.50
C LYS A 82 20.27 23.56 18.25
N ASN A 83 19.30 22.69 18.51
CA ASN A 83 18.11 23.01 19.29
C ASN A 83 18.29 22.58 20.75
N LYS A 84 17.67 23.32 21.68
CA LYS A 84 17.53 22.85 23.07
C LYS A 84 16.67 21.58 23.09
N PRO A 85 16.95 20.61 23.98
CA PRO A 85 16.09 19.44 24.14
C PRO A 85 14.65 19.83 24.45
N LEU A 86 13.70 19.18 23.79
CA LEU A 86 12.27 19.38 23.97
C LEU A 86 11.61 18.05 24.36
N LYS A 87 10.53 18.14 25.15
CA LYS A 87 9.66 16.98 25.38
C LYS A 87 8.84 16.71 24.12
N ILE A 88 9.09 15.56 23.49
CA ILE A 88 8.37 15.12 22.29
C ILE A 88 7.08 14.39 22.70
N GLU A 89 5.97 14.80 22.12
CA GLU A 89 4.61 14.32 22.46
C GLU A 89 4.08 13.28 21.46
N GLY A 90 4.95 12.69 20.64
CA GLY A 90 4.63 11.60 19.70
C GLY A 90 4.67 12.01 18.23
N ILE A 91 3.71 11.48 17.45
CA ILE A 91 3.60 11.64 16.00
C ILE A 91 2.32 12.42 15.65
N SER A 92 2.40 13.30 14.67
CA SER A 92 1.32 14.09 14.09
C SER A 92 0.98 13.56 12.71
N LEU A 93 -0.31 13.31 12.44
CA LEU A 93 -0.82 12.97 11.11
C LEU A 93 -1.16 14.22 10.27
N LYS A 94 -0.88 15.42 10.79
CA LYS A 94 -1.10 16.67 10.07
C LYS A 94 -0.08 16.78 8.93
N GLU A 95 -0.52 17.26 7.78
CA GLU A 95 0.41 17.63 6.74
C GLU A 95 1.13 18.94 7.12
N PRO A 96 2.47 18.99 6.99
CA PRO A 96 3.23 20.20 7.22
C PRO A 96 2.96 21.22 6.12
N PRO A 97 3.20 22.53 6.37
CA PRO A 97 3.06 23.55 5.35
C PRO A 97 3.90 23.20 4.10
N PRO A 98 3.30 23.19 2.89
CA PRO A 98 4.04 22.93 1.66
C PRO A 98 4.95 24.12 1.34
N GLN A 99 6.00 23.90 0.55
CA GLN A 99 6.94 24.96 0.16
C GLN A 99 6.28 26.08 -0.63
N PHE A 100 5.29 25.73 -1.46
CA PHE A 100 4.51 26.67 -2.25
C PHE A 100 3.02 26.52 -1.92
N LYS A 101 2.30 27.63 -1.94
CA LYS A 101 0.84 27.70 -1.81
C LYS A 101 0.32 28.68 -2.85
N ASN A 102 -0.56 28.21 -3.74
CA ASN A 102 -1.08 28.99 -4.88
C ASN A 102 0.06 29.61 -5.72
N ASP A 103 1.02 28.77 -6.12
CA ASP A 103 2.21 29.14 -6.91
C ASP A 103 3.09 30.25 -6.32
N ARG A 104 2.94 30.53 -5.02
CA ARG A 104 3.77 31.48 -4.28
C ARG A 104 4.52 30.78 -3.14
N PRO A 105 5.74 31.22 -2.79
CA PRO A 105 6.44 30.71 -1.61
C PRO A 105 5.56 30.83 -0.37
N ASN A 106 5.43 29.74 0.38
CA ASN A 106 4.62 29.71 1.58
C ASN A 106 5.44 30.25 2.76
N PRO A 107 5.04 31.37 3.40
CA PRO A 107 5.79 31.94 4.53
C PRO A 107 5.84 31.02 5.76
N TYR A 108 4.94 30.05 5.86
CA TYR A 108 4.92 29.06 6.94
C TYR A 108 5.78 27.83 6.66
N TYR A 109 6.42 27.74 5.49
CA TYR A 109 7.33 26.65 5.18
C TYR A 109 8.64 26.78 5.96
N ILE A 110 8.99 25.72 6.67
CA ILE A 110 10.28 25.59 7.37
C ILE A 110 11.20 24.71 6.52
N LYS A 111 12.45 25.11 6.34
CA LYS A 111 13.43 24.39 5.51
C LYS A 111 13.94 23.10 6.18
N LYS A 112 14.33 22.10 5.39
CA LYS A 112 14.75 20.76 5.89
C LYS A 112 15.94 20.78 6.85
N ASP A 113 16.75 21.83 6.82
CA ASP A 113 17.90 22.01 7.71
C ASP A 113 17.53 22.54 9.11
N GLN A 114 16.24 22.73 9.38
CA GLN A 114 15.73 23.17 10.66
C GLN A 114 14.81 22.12 11.28
N LEU A 115 14.91 21.92 12.60
CA LEU A 115 14.11 20.92 13.32
C LEU A 115 12.60 21.13 13.16
N GLY A 116 12.14 22.38 13.06
CA GLY A 116 10.72 22.72 12.85
C GLY A 116 10.16 22.20 11.52
N HIS A 117 11.00 21.79 10.58
CA HIS A 117 10.54 21.08 9.38
C HIS A 117 9.97 19.71 9.75
N TYR A 118 10.46 19.07 10.80
CA TYR A 118 10.09 17.70 11.16
C TYR A 118 9.07 17.64 12.30
N ILE A 119 8.85 18.72 13.04
CA ILE A 119 8.06 18.76 14.27
C ILE A 119 6.98 19.85 14.17
N ASP A 120 5.76 19.53 14.60
CA ASP A 120 4.65 20.47 14.67
C ASP A 120 4.69 21.35 15.94
N LYS A 121 3.81 22.36 16.01
CA LYS A 121 3.74 23.28 17.14
C LYS A 121 3.42 22.62 18.50
N ASN A 122 2.97 21.37 18.51
CA ASN A 122 2.65 20.59 19.71
C ASN A 122 3.78 19.61 20.06
N ASN A 123 5.00 19.81 19.54
CA ASN A 123 6.16 18.94 19.73
C ASN A 123 5.92 17.49 19.27
N LYS A 124 5.11 17.29 18.22
CA LYS A 124 4.91 15.98 17.58
C LYS A 124 5.60 15.93 16.23
N PHE A 125 6.29 14.83 15.93
CA PHE A 125 6.91 14.67 14.60
C PHE A 125 5.86 14.46 13.52
N PHE A 126 6.00 15.12 12.37
CA PHE A 126 5.16 14.86 11.21
C PHE A 126 5.40 13.44 10.69
N CYS A 127 4.35 12.62 10.67
CA CYS A 127 4.41 11.22 10.24
C CYS A 127 5.03 11.05 8.85
N CYS A 128 4.62 11.92 7.91
CA CYS A 128 5.07 11.89 6.52
C CYS A 128 6.56 12.30 6.33
N ARG A 129 7.21 12.86 7.36
CA ARG A 129 8.62 13.31 7.30
C ARG A 129 9.56 12.46 8.16
N LEU A 130 9.09 11.38 8.79
CA LEU A 130 9.92 10.54 9.66
C LEU A 130 11.09 9.89 8.92
N SER A 131 10.82 9.23 7.78
CA SER A 131 11.87 8.63 6.95
C SER A 131 12.78 9.71 6.34
N GLU A 132 12.22 10.86 5.97
CA GLU A 132 12.99 11.99 5.45
C GLU A 132 14.01 12.50 6.46
N LEU A 133 13.62 12.62 7.74
CA LEU A 133 14.52 13.02 8.82
C LEU A 133 15.72 12.09 8.92
N ILE A 134 15.48 10.77 8.94
CA ILE A 134 16.56 9.79 9.03
C ILE A 134 17.47 9.89 7.81
N LEU A 135 16.91 9.99 6.61
CA LEU A 135 17.68 10.11 5.38
C LEU A 135 18.53 11.38 5.39
N TYR A 136 17.98 12.50 5.86
CA TYR A 136 18.70 13.77 5.97
C TYR A 136 19.85 13.68 6.98
N LEU A 137 19.61 13.14 8.18
CA LEU A 137 20.65 12.92 9.19
C LEU A 137 21.73 11.98 8.65
N ASN A 138 21.34 10.93 7.93
CA ASN A 138 22.26 9.97 7.32
C ASN A 138 23.12 10.63 6.22
N GLU A 139 22.52 11.48 5.38
CA GLU A 139 23.24 12.27 4.36
C GLU A 139 24.32 13.14 5.02
N LYS A 140 23.96 13.86 6.09
CA LYS A 140 24.85 14.79 6.81
C LYS A 140 25.83 14.14 7.79
N SER A 141 25.66 12.85 8.08
CA SER A 141 26.60 12.10 8.91
C SER A 141 27.91 11.84 8.16
N LYS A 142 29.03 11.82 8.91
CA LYS A 142 30.34 11.39 8.40
C LYS A 142 30.27 9.98 7.82
N LYS A 143 31.20 9.64 6.92
CA LYS A 143 31.19 8.37 6.17
C LYS A 143 31.17 7.14 7.09
N ASP A 144 31.94 7.18 8.18
CA ASP A 144 32.09 6.02 9.09
C ASP A 144 31.07 6.02 10.24
N GLU A 145 30.26 7.07 10.38
CA GLU A 145 29.28 7.23 11.46
C GLU A 145 27.86 7.47 10.93
N LYS A 146 27.51 6.81 9.82
CA LYS A 146 26.20 6.96 9.20
C LYS A 146 25.07 6.67 10.18
N PHE A 147 24.10 7.58 10.25
CA PHE A 147 22.96 7.47 11.15
C PHE A 147 22.20 6.16 10.97
N ILE A 148 22.10 5.65 9.73
CA ILE A 148 21.45 4.36 9.46
C ILE A 148 22.12 3.19 10.19
N HIS A 149 23.46 3.19 10.35
CA HIS A 149 24.17 2.13 11.04
C HIS A 149 23.81 2.06 12.53
N LYS A 150 23.50 3.21 13.15
CA LYS A 150 23.05 3.26 14.55
C LYS A 150 21.69 2.59 14.71
N ILE A 151 20.78 2.84 13.77
CA ILE A 151 19.44 2.23 13.74
C ILE A 151 19.53 0.73 13.48
N THR A 152 20.32 0.30 12.49
CA THR A 152 20.45 -1.12 12.14
C THR A 152 21.15 -1.92 13.24
N SER A 153 22.21 -1.38 13.86
CA SER A 153 22.89 -2.04 14.99
C SER A 153 21.93 -2.24 16.15
N ARG A 154 21.13 -1.21 16.48
CA ARG A 154 20.09 -1.32 17.51
C ARG A 154 19.04 -2.36 17.12
N PHE A 155 18.59 -2.39 15.87
CA PHE A 155 17.62 -3.36 15.40
C PHE A 155 18.10 -4.81 15.63
N MET A 156 19.34 -5.10 15.24
CA MET A 156 19.95 -6.43 15.37
C MET A 156 20.13 -6.88 16.82
N MET A 157 20.15 -5.97 17.80
CA MET A 157 20.15 -6.34 19.22
C MET A 157 18.82 -6.97 19.65
N PHE A 158 17.71 -6.63 18.99
CA PHE A 158 16.36 -7.03 19.40
C PHE A 158 15.69 -8.01 18.44
N PHE A 159 16.09 -8.05 17.18
CA PHE A 159 15.42 -8.84 16.15
C PHE A 159 16.42 -9.57 15.27
N ASP A 160 16.07 -10.81 14.94
CA ASP A 160 16.79 -11.68 14.03
C ASP A 160 16.22 -11.54 12.61
N ASN A 161 14.89 -11.34 12.50
CA ASN A 161 14.17 -11.29 11.23
C ASN A 161 13.36 -10.00 11.07
N ILE A 162 13.25 -9.54 9.82
CA ILE A 162 12.26 -8.54 9.41
C ILE A 162 11.36 -9.08 8.30
N LEU A 163 10.06 -8.95 8.53
CA LEU A 163 9.01 -9.33 7.61
C LEU A 163 8.19 -8.07 7.27
N ILE A 164 7.93 -7.81 5.99
CA ILE A 164 7.19 -6.62 5.55
C ILE A 164 6.07 -7.03 4.60
N ASP A 165 4.83 -6.70 4.97
CA ASP A 165 3.65 -6.87 4.13
C ASP A 165 3.41 -5.62 3.26
N GLU A 166 2.75 -5.81 2.11
CA GLU A 166 2.42 -4.77 1.12
C GLU A 166 3.63 -3.88 0.76
N PHE A 167 4.78 -4.49 0.48
CA PHE A 167 6.04 -3.78 0.25
C PHE A 167 5.99 -2.74 -0.89
N GLN A 168 5.12 -2.92 -1.87
CA GLN A 168 4.91 -1.96 -2.96
C GLN A 168 4.31 -0.63 -2.49
N ASP A 169 3.74 -0.56 -1.29
CA ASP A 169 3.11 0.67 -0.77
C ASP A 169 4.15 1.66 -0.22
N PHE A 170 5.40 1.24 0.00
CA PHE A 170 6.46 2.14 0.45
C PHE A 170 6.97 2.99 -0.72
N ARG A 171 6.90 4.32 -0.56
CA ARG A 171 7.24 5.29 -1.62
C ARG A 171 8.27 6.31 -1.16
N ILE A 172 8.97 6.91 -2.13
CA ILE A 172 9.88 8.05 -1.98
C ILE A 172 10.86 7.85 -0.80
N ASN A 173 10.65 8.54 0.32
CA ASN A 173 11.55 8.52 1.47
C ASN A 173 11.43 7.21 2.26
N ASP A 174 10.24 6.62 2.36
CA ASP A 174 10.05 5.35 3.04
C ASP A 174 10.76 4.22 2.28
N TYR A 175 10.61 4.20 0.95
CA TYR A 175 11.33 3.26 0.08
C TYR A 175 12.85 3.44 0.21
N ASN A 176 13.34 4.68 0.11
CA ASN A 176 14.78 4.97 0.21
C ASN A 176 15.34 4.56 1.58
N PHE A 177 14.60 4.81 2.67
CA PHE A 177 14.98 4.34 4.00
C PHE A 177 15.06 2.82 4.04
N LEU A 178 14.03 2.12 3.57
CA LEU A 178 13.99 0.64 3.59
C LEU A 178 15.16 0.04 2.79
N MET A 179 15.50 0.59 1.62
CA MET A 179 16.65 0.10 0.85
C MET A 179 17.97 0.25 1.61
N LEU A 180 18.19 1.37 2.30
CA LEU A 180 19.40 1.54 3.12
C LEU A 180 19.40 0.64 4.36
N PHE A 181 18.24 0.51 5.00
CA PHE A 181 18.06 -0.26 6.22
C PHE A 181 18.21 -1.77 5.98
N LEU A 182 17.45 -2.31 5.02
CA LEU A 182 17.42 -3.73 4.69
C LEU A 182 18.73 -4.20 4.07
N LYS A 183 19.51 -3.30 3.44
CA LYS A 183 20.86 -3.64 2.94
C LYS A 183 21.77 -4.18 4.06
N GLN A 184 21.61 -3.69 5.28
CA GLN A 184 22.40 -4.11 6.44
C GLN A 184 21.88 -5.38 7.12
N ILE A 185 20.62 -5.78 6.87
CA ILE A 185 19.97 -6.89 7.57
C ILE A 185 20.05 -8.16 6.73
N ASN A 186 20.33 -9.30 7.36
CA ASN A 186 20.54 -10.57 6.66
C ASN A 186 19.26 -11.34 6.35
N ASN A 187 18.32 -11.39 7.29
CA ASN A 187 17.09 -12.18 7.19
C ASN A 187 15.90 -11.27 6.91
N VAL A 188 15.49 -11.22 5.65
CA VAL A 188 14.47 -10.30 5.16
C VAL A 188 13.46 -11.06 4.31
N THR A 189 12.18 -11.00 4.70
CA THR A 189 11.07 -11.48 3.86
C THR A 189 10.12 -10.33 3.54
N LEU A 190 10.03 -9.97 2.27
CA LEU A 190 9.10 -8.96 1.78
C LEU A 190 7.99 -9.65 0.99
N VAL A 191 6.76 -9.18 1.12
CA VAL A 191 5.64 -9.65 0.30
C VAL A 191 4.92 -8.44 -0.28
N GLY A 192 4.58 -8.48 -1.57
CA GLY A 192 3.91 -7.37 -2.24
C GLY A 192 3.24 -7.77 -3.54
N ASP A 193 2.39 -6.89 -4.05
CA ASP A 193 1.69 -7.06 -5.34
C ASP A 193 2.00 -5.85 -6.24
N TYR A 194 2.84 -6.07 -7.25
CA TYR A 194 3.26 -5.01 -8.18
C TYR A 194 2.06 -4.32 -8.83
N TYR A 195 1.02 -5.05 -9.22
CA TYR A 195 -0.12 -4.48 -9.93
C TYR A 195 -1.09 -3.72 -9.01
N GLN A 196 -0.86 -3.73 -7.69
CA GLN A 196 -1.62 -2.95 -6.70
C GLN A 196 -0.83 -1.76 -6.13
N HIS A 197 0.25 -1.33 -6.77
CA HIS A 197 0.94 -0.11 -6.40
C HIS A 197 0.20 1.15 -6.89
N SER A 198 0.44 2.29 -6.25
CA SER A 198 -0.10 3.60 -6.66
C SER A 198 -1.64 3.70 -6.68
N VAL A 199 -2.33 2.87 -5.89
CA VAL A 199 -3.80 2.84 -5.86
C VAL A 199 -4.43 3.64 -4.71
N SER A 200 -3.67 3.93 -3.65
CA SER A 200 -4.16 4.58 -2.43
C SER A 200 -3.37 5.86 -2.09
N GLY A 201 -4.10 6.94 -1.78
CA GLY A 201 -3.52 8.13 -1.14
C GLY A 201 -3.04 9.23 -2.09
N GLN A 202 -2.44 10.27 -1.49
CA GLN A 202 -1.99 11.51 -2.16
C GLN A 202 -0.62 11.35 -2.87
N ASN A 203 0.21 10.38 -2.47
CA ASN A 203 1.58 10.20 -3.00
C ASN A 203 1.73 8.95 -3.87
N ASN A 204 1.13 8.97 -5.06
CA ASN A 204 1.21 7.86 -6.03
C ASN A 204 2.42 7.94 -6.97
N HIS A 205 3.34 8.88 -6.75
CA HIS A 205 4.48 9.15 -7.64
C HIS A 205 5.82 8.97 -6.95
N GLY A 206 6.88 8.86 -7.75
CA GLY A 206 8.25 8.72 -7.27
C GLY A 206 8.63 7.29 -6.91
N LYS A 207 9.85 7.13 -6.37
CA LYS A 207 10.48 5.82 -6.13
C LYS A 207 9.56 4.85 -5.35
N PRO A 208 9.59 3.54 -5.65
CA PRO A 208 10.39 2.92 -6.71
C PRO A 208 9.80 3.17 -8.12
N PHE A 209 8.50 3.41 -8.22
CA PHE A 209 7.78 3.50 -9.50
C PHE A 209 7.94 4.87 -10.15
N THR A 210 8.88 4.95 -11.09
CA THR A 210 9.23 6.14 -11.86
C THR A 210 9.09 5.83 -13.34
N ASN A 211 9.22 6.82 -14.22
CA ASN A 211 9.24 6.57 -15.68
C ASN A 211 10.32 5.54 -16.09
N LYS A 212 11.40 5.41 -15.31
CA LYS A 212 12.44 4.40 -15.53
C LYS A 212 12.01 3.01 -15.07
N ILE A 213 11.18 2.90 -14.03
CA ILE A 213 10.68 1.65 -13.44
C ILE A 213 9.17 1.59 -13.67
N ASN A 214 8.79 1.34 -14.92
CA ASN A 214 7.41 1.39 -15.41
C ASN A 214 6.88 0.02 -15.88
N SER A 215 7.65 -1.05 -15.72
CA SER A 215 7.24 -2.41 -16.05
C SER A 215 7.58 -3.38 -14.91
N TYR A 216 6.93 -4.54 -14.92
CA TYR A 216 7.11 -5.58 -13.90
C TYR A 216 8.55 -6.11 -13.91
N GLU A 217 9.10 -6.31 -15.11
CA GLU A 217 10.46 -6.80 -15.34
C GLU A 217 11.50 -5.81 -14.82
N LYS A 218 11.31 -4.52 -15.07
CA LYS A 218 12.20 -3.48 -14.53
C LYS A 218 12.12 -3.38 -13.01
N TYR A 219 10.94 -3.62 -12.43
CA TYR A 219 10.79 -3.66 -10.98
C TYR A 219 11.50 -4.89 -10.38
N ILE A 220 11.39 -6.05 -11.01
CA ILE A 220 12.16 -7.25 -10.64
C ILE A 220 13.66 -6.97 -10.72
N GLN A 221 14.13 -6.40 -11.83
CA GLN A 221 15.55 -6.05 -11.99
C GLN A 221 16.02 -5.10 -10.89
N LEU A 222 15.24 -4.06 -10.56
CA LEU A 222 15.54 -3.15 -9.46
C LEU A 222 15.71 -3.89 -8.12
N LEU A 223 14.87 -4.87 -7.83
CA LEU A 223 14.94 -5.66 -6.60
C LEU A 223 16.19 -6.57 -6.58
N GLN A 224 16.50 -7.20 -7.71
CA GLN A 224 17.69 -8.05 -7.88
C GLN A 224 18.98 -7.25 -7.78
N ASP A 225 19.02 -6.03 -8.32
CA ASP A 225 20.14 -5.09 -8.17
C ASP A 225 20.39 -4.73 -6.70
N ASN A 226 19.32 -4.70 -5.89
CA ASN A 226 19.36 -4.53 -4.44
C ASN A 226 19.62 -5.84 -3.66
N LYS A 227 19.99 -6.92 -4.36
CA LYS A 227 20.36 -8.23 -3.80
C LYS A 227 19.23 -8.98 -3.11
N PHE A 228 17.99 -8.76 -3.56
CA PHE A 228 16.86 -9.61 -3.18
C PHE A 228 16.70 -10.76 -4.17
N TYR A 229 16.48 -11.97 -3.65
CA TYR A 229 15.89 -13.04 -4.43
C TYR A 229 14.41 -12.72 -4.67
N THR A 230 14.00 -12.70 -5.93
CA THR A 230 12.64 -12.37 -6.35
C THR A 230 11.87 -13.64 -6.68
N ASP A 231 10.94 -14.04 -5.81
CA ASP A 231 10.00 -15.12 -6.08
C ASP A 231 8.77 -14.56 -6.79
N THR A 232 8.56 -14.99 -8.03
CA THR A 232 7.44 -14.56 -8.89
C THR A 232 6.44 -15.69 -9.15
N THR A 233 6.57 -16.82 -8.44
CA THR A 233 5.88 -18.08 -8.77
C THR A 233 4.99 -18.57 -7.64
N THR A 234 5.38 -18.37 -6.38
CA THR A 234 4.65 -18.94 -5.23
C THR A 234 3.24 -18.38 -5.08
N LEU A 235 3.04 -17.09 -5.37
CA LEU A 235 1.78 -16.38 -5.08
C LEU A 235 1.06 -15.86 -6.33
N VAL A 236 1.01 -16.68 -7.39
CA VAL A 236 0.29 -16.37 -8.65
C VAL A 236 -1.18 -16.83 -8.66
N ASN A 237 -1.57 -17.68 -7.70
CA ASN A 237 -2.91 -18.25 -7.61
C ASN A 237 -3.78 -17.52 -6.57
N SER A 238 -4.84 -16.86 -7.03
CA SER A 238 -5.84 -16.22 -6.18
C SER A 238 -6.71 -17.25 -5.47
N ARG A 239 -6.73 -17.19 -4.14
CA ARG A 239 -7.65 -17.97 -3.29
C ARG A 239 -9.00 -17.28 -3.09
N ARG A 240 -9.17 -16.11 -3.71
CA ARG A 240 -10.37 -15.28 -3.61
C ARG A 240 -11.16 -15.30 -4.90
N CYS A 241 -10.54 -14.95 -6.02
CA CYS A 241 -11.24 -14.78 -7.28
C CYS A 241 -11.52 -16.12 -7.97
N SER A 242 -12.68 -16.21 -8.63
CA SER A 242 -13.03 -17.36 -9.48
C SER A 242 -12.19 -17.38 -10.77
N SER A 243 -12.17 -18.53 -11.47
CA SER A 243 -11.48 -18.66 -12.76
C SER A 243 -11.92 -17.59 -13.76
N ASN A 244 -13.23 -17.38 -13.93
CA ASN A 244 -13.76 -16.40 -14.87
C ASN A 244 -13.25 -14.97 -14.61
N ILE A 245 -13.13 -14.59 -13.33
CA ILE A 245 -12.61 -13.26 -12.95
C ILE A 245 -11.11 -13.18 -13.24
N CYS A 246 -10.35 -14.22 -12.88
CA CYS A 246 -8.91 -14.29 -13.14
C CYS A 246 -8.62 -14.24 -14.66
N ASP A 247 -9.35 -15.02 -15.46
CA ASP A 247 -9.21 -15.07 -16.91
C ASP A 247 -9.57 -13.73 -17.56
N PHE A 248 -10.62 -13.07 -17.07
CA PHE A 248 -11.00 -11.73 -17.52
C PHE A 248 -9.92 -10.70 -17.20
N VAL A 249 -9.37 -10.72 -15.99
CA VAL A 249 -8.28 -9.81 -15.59
C VAL A 249 -7.01 -10.09 -16.39
N ASN A 250 -6.69 -11.36 -16.62
CA ASN A 250 -5.52 -11.75 -17.41
C ASN A 250 -5.66 -11.25 -18.85
N SER A 251 -6.77 -11.59 -19.52
CA SER A 251 -7.04 -11.19 -20.91
C SER A 251 -7.15 -9.68 -21.11
N LYS A 252 -7.92 -8.97 -20.27
CA LYS A 252 -8.16 -7.54 -20.45
C LYS A 252 -7.06 -6.67 -19.87
N LEU A 253 -6.46 -7.04 -18.72
CA LEU A 253 -5.46 -6.21 -18.06
C LEU A 253 -4.03 -6.70 -18.21
N ASN A 254 -3.78 -7.83 -18.88
CA ASN A 254 -2.44 -8.43 -19.02
C ASN A 254 -1.72 -8.59 -17.67
N ILE A 255 -2.44 -9.10 -16.67
CA ILE A 255 -1.94 -9.39 -15.32
C ILE A 255 -1.97 -10.90 -15.14
N PRO A 256 -0.84 -11.56 -14.85
CA PRO A 256 -0.76 -13.02 -14.77
C PRO A 256 -1.33 -13.53 -13.44
N ILE A 257 -2.64 -13.40 -13.27
CA ILE A 257 -3.41 -13.92 -12.14
C ILE A 257 -4.12 -15.21 -12.55
N GLU A 258 -3.99 -16.23 -11.72
CA GLU A 258 -4.69 -17.50 -11.88
C GLU A 258 -5.65 -17.73 -10.70
N SER A 259 -6.63 -18.60 -10.86
CA SER A 259 -7.53 -18.99 -9.76
C SER A 259 -7.06 -20.28 -9.11
N ALA A 260 -7.06 -20.29 -7.77
CA ALA A 260 -6.89 -21.52 -7.00
C ALA A 260 -8.10 -22.45 -7.06
N LYS A 261 -9.16 -22.11 -7.84
CA LYS A 261 -10.40 -22.88 -8.03
C LYS A 261 -11.14 -23.19 -6.72
N ILE A 262 -11.03 -22.30 -5.74
CA ILE A 262 -11.70 -22.42 -4.43
C ILE A 262 -13.12 -21.85 -4.48
N ASN A 263 -13.31 -20.72 -5.16
CA ASN A 263 -14.59 -20.04 -5.26
C ASN A 263 -15.11 -20.03 -6.70
N THR A 264 -16.43 -19.94 -6.84
CA THR A 264 -17.14 -19.81 -8.11
C THR A 264 -17.76 -18.43 -8.23
N GLY A 265 -17.77 -17.88 -9.44
CA GLY A 265 -18.31 -16.56 -9.71
C GLY A 265 -18.16 -16.19 -11.17
N SER A 266 -19.00 -15.28 -11.63
CA SER A 266 -19.06 -14.79 -13.00
C SER A 266 -18.71 -13.31 -13.08
N ILE A 267 -18.32 -12.86 -14.26
CA ILE A 267 -18.26 -11.43 -14.60
C ILE A 267 -19.35 -11.14 -15.62
N SER A 268 -20.21 -10.16 -15.34
CA SER A 268 -21.38 -9.89 -16.18
C SER A 268 -21.63 -8.40 -16.39
N LYS A 269 -22.06 -8.05 -17.60
CA LYS A 269 -22.53 -6.70 -17.92
C LYS A 269 -23.91 -6.48 -17.32
N VAL A 270 -24.09 -5.37 -16.61
CA VAL A 270 -25.41 -4.95 -16.13
C VAL A 270 -26.16 -4.26 -17.26
N LEU A 271 -27.38 -4.75 -17.54
CA LEU A 271 -28.31 -4.14 -18.49
C LEU A 271 -29.13 -3.04 -17.81
N ALA A 272 -29.68 -2.12 -18.62
CA ALA A 272 -30.42 -0.95 -18.12
C ALA A 272 -31.61 -1.33 -17.21
N GLU A 273 -32.35 -2.38 -17.56
CA GLU A 273 -33.48 -2.90 -16.78
C GLU A 273 -33.07 -3.47 -15.40
N ASN A 274 -31.81 -3.83 -15.21
CA ASN A 274 -31.31 -4.45 -13.98
C ASN A 274 -30.48 -3.51 -13.11
N ILE A 275 -30.22 -2.28 -13.56
CA ILE A 275 -29.29 -1.38 -12.87
C ILE A 275 -29.77 -1.03 -11.46
N ASP A 276 -31.06 -0.74 -11.29
CA ASP A 276 -31.61 -0.35 -9.99
C ASP A 276 -31.61 -1.52 -9.00
N ASN A 277 -31.84 -2.75 -9.48
CA ASN A 277 -31.73 -3.96 -8.66
C ASN A 277 -30.30 -4.16 -8.14
N ILE A 278 -29.29 -3.91 -8.98
CA ILE A 278 -27.89 -4.00 -8.56
C ILE A 278 -27.55 -2.86 -7.60
N LEU A 279 -27.88 -1.62 -7.95
CA LEU A 279 -27.50 -0.44 -7.16
C LEU A 279 -28.15 -0.42 -5.77
N SER A 280 -29.42 -0.80 -5.65
CA SER A 280 -30.14 -0.86 -4.38
C SER A 280 -29.78 -2.06 -3.48
N ASN A 281 -29.19 -3.13 -4.04
CA ASN A 281 -28.89 -4.34 -3.28
C ASN A 281 -27.65 -4.20 -2.38
N ASN A 282 -27.85 -4.07 -1.07
CA ASN A 282 -26.78 -3.89 -0.09
C ASN A 282 -25.84 -5.10 0.09
N SER A 283 -26.18 -6.31 -0.41
CA SER A 283 -25.24 -7.44 -0.39
C SER A 283 -24.16 -7.34 -1.47
N ILE A 284 -24.38 -6.51 -2.50
CA ILE A 284 -23.42 -6.24 -3.57
C ILE A 284 -22.68 -4.95 -3.24
N LYS A 285 -21.37 -5.02 -3.03
CA LYS A 285 -20.56 -3.82 -2.73
C LYS A 285 -20.25 -3.03 -4.01
N LYS A 286 -20.56 -1.73 -4.04
CA LYS A 286 -20.31 -0.88 -5.21
C LYS A 286 -18.92 -0.28 -5.15
N LEU A 287 -18.17 -0.40 -6.24
CA LEU A 287 -16.80 0.07 -6.38
C LEU A 287 -16.77 1.18 -7.43
N ILE A 288 -16.51 2.41 -6.98
CA ILE A 288 -16.40 3.61 -7.84
C ILE A 288 -14.95 4.11 -7.87
N LEU A 289 -14.52 4.79 -8.93
CA LEU A 289 -13.13 5.29 -9.00
C LEU A 289 -12.81 6.25 -7.84
N GLN A 290 -13.70 7.20 -7.58
CA GLN A 290 -13.57 8.22 -6.54
C GLN A 290 -14.93 8.67 -6.03
N ASN A 291 -14.95 9.25 -4.83
CA ASN A 291 -16.18 9.80 -4.26
C ASN A 291 -16.75 10.91 -5.17
N PRO A 292 -18.08 11.07 -5.22
CA PRO A 292 -18.70 12.16 -5.96
C PRO A 292 -18.21 13.51 -5.40
N PRO A 293 -17.98 14.53 -6.26
CA PRO A 293 -17.48 15.82 -5.81
C PRO A 293 -18.49 16.59 -4.95
N ASN A 294 -19.80 16.37 -5.19
CA ASN A 294 -20.89 17.04 -4.50
C ASN A 294 -21.83 15.99 -3.89
N GLY A 295 -21.80 15.86 -2.57
CA GLY A 295 -22.65 14.93 -1.83
C GLY A 295 -22.08 13.51 -1.71
N ASN A 296 -22.96 12.54 -1.52
CA ASN A 296 -22.65 11.11 -1.46
C ASN A 296 -23.68 10.33 -2.28
N TYR A 297 -23.39 9.08 -2.64
CA TYR A 297 -24.43 8.19 -3.14
C TYR A 297 -25.23 7.54 -2.00
N SER A 298 -26.50 7.26 -2.22
CA SER A 298 -27.38 6.58 -1.26
C SER A 298 -27.11 5.08 -1.12
N PHE A 299 -26.45 4.45 -2.09
CA PHE A 299 -26.06 3.04 -2.04
C PHE A 299 -24.72 2.80 -1.33
N ASN A 300 -24.45 1.56 -0.96
CA ASN A 300 -23.27 1.14 -0.21
C ASN A 300 -21.96 1.09 -1.04
N TYR A 301 -21.34 2.22 -1.35
CA TYR A 301 -20.09 2.24 -2.14
C TYR A 301 -18.80 2.30 -1.32
N ILE A 302 -17.69 2.09 -2.01
CA ILE A 302 -16.31 2.41 -1.59
C ILE A 302 -15.49 2.73 -2.85
N SER A 303 -14.43 3.52 -2.72
CA SER A 303 -13.56 3.79 -3.86
C SER A 303 -12.72 2.56 -4.23
N TRP A 304 -12.34 2.45 -5.51
CA TRP A 304 -11.46 1.39 -6.03
C TRP A 304 -10.19 1.26 -5.17
N GLY A 305 -9.52 2.37 -4.89
CA GLY A 305 -8.32 2.41 -4.06
C GLY A 305 -8.56 2.02 -2.60
N ASN A 306 -9.60 2.54 -1.96
CA ASN A 306 -9.88 2.25 -0.54
C ASN A 306 -10.38 0.82 -0.32
N SER A 307 -10.85 0.14 -1.36
CA SER A 307 -11.22 -1.28 -1.29
C SER A 307 -10.01 -2.23 -1.26
N LYS A 308 -8.78 -1.73 -1.48
CA LYS A 308 -7.57 -2.55 -1.44
C LYS A 308 -7.48 -3.28 -0.08
N GLY A 309 -7.20 -4.57 -0.15
CA GLY A 309 -7.14 -5.47 1.01
C GLY A 309 -8.48 -6.06 1.44
N ASP A 310 -9.61 -5.44 1.10
CA ASP A 310 -10.93 -5.95 1.45
C ASP A 310 -11.34 -7.14 0.56
N THR A 311 -12.34 -7.90 1.03
CA THR A 311 -12.98 -9.00 0.32
C THR A 311 -14.49 -8.90 0.55
N TYR A 312 -15.28 -9.06 -0.51
CA TYR A 312 -16.75 -9.01 -0.46
C TYR A 312 -17.34 -10.26 -1.11
N ASP A 313 -18.59 -10.56 -0.79
CA ASP A 313 -19.30 -11.71 -1.38
C ASP A 313 -19.52 -11.49 -2.87
N ASN A 314 -20.17 -10.38 -3.22
CA ASN A 314 -20.38 -9.93 -4.59
C ASN A 314 -20.00 -8.45 -4.72
N THR A 315 -19.56 -8.04 -5.91
CA THR A 315 -19.20 -6.63 -6.17
C THR A 315 -19.80 -6.12 -7.46
N CYS A 316 -20.00 -4.80 -7.51
CA CYS A 316 -20.37 -4.08 -8.71
C CYS A 316 -19.30 -3.03 -9.00
N VAL A 317 -18.55 -3.20 -10.09
CA VAL A 317 -17.56 -2.21 -10.55
C VAL A 317 -18.25 -1.25 -11.52
N ILE A 318 -18.28 0.03 -11.12
CA ILE A 318 -18.81 1.12 -11.94
C ILE A 318 -17.62 1.74 -12.68
N LEU A 319 -17.64 1.64 -14.01
CA LEU A 319 -16.53 2.02 -14.89
C LEU A 319 -16.39 3.54 -15.03
N THR A 320 -15.30 3.94 -15.68
CA THR A 320 -14.91 5.33 -15.97
C THR A 320 -14.85 5.54 -17.48
N ASP A 321 -14.64 6.79 -17.94
CA ASP A 321 -14.57 7.06 -19.39
C ASP A 321 -13.43 6.27 -20.05
N GLU A 322 -12.29 6.19 -19.37
CA GLU A 322 -11.11 5.41 -19.80
C GLU A 322 -11.34 3.89 -19.82
N THR A 323 -12.38 3.37 -19.16
CA THR A 323 -12.55 1.92 -18.96
C THR A 323 -13.92 1.41 -19.40
N ASP A 324 -14.75 2.26 -20.02
CA ASP A 324 -16.15 2.00 -20.36
C ASP A 324 -16.32 0.83 -21.35
N ASP A 325 -15.34 0.67 -22.23
CA ASP A 325 -15.27 -0.32 -23.29
C ASP A 325 -14.55 -1.62 -22.87
N ILE A 326 -14.21 -1.82 -21.59
CA ILE A 326 -13.46 -3.01 -21.11
C ILE A 326 -14.09 -4.35 -21.50
N LEU A 327 -15.40 -4.38 -21.71
CA LEU A 327 -16.14 -5.56 -22.13
C LEU A 327 -16.10 -5.81 -23.65
N GLU A 328 -15.67 -4.82 -24.43
CA GLU A 328 -15.56 -4.85 -25.88
C GLU A 328 -14.20 -5.43 -26.30
N ASP A 329 -14.12 -6.05 -27.48
CA ASP A 329 -12.88 -6.62 -28.01
C ASP A 329 -11.87 -5.55 -28.45
N THR A 330 -12.34 -4.33 -28.66
CA THR A 330 -11.56 -3.13 -28.99
C THR A 330 -10.77 -2.59 -27.81
N PHE A 331 -11.04 -3.03 -26.57
CA PHE A 331 -10.34 -2.54 -25.39
C PHE A 331 -8.86 -2.93 -25.41
N GLU A 332 -7.99 -1.93 -25.34
CA GLU A 332 -6.54 -2.14 -25.21
C GLU A 332 -6.01 -1.50 -23.93
N VAL A 333 -5.47 -2.30 -23.02
CA VAL A 333 -4.91 -1.84 -21.74
C VAL A 333 -3.81 -0.78 -21.85
N LYS A 334 -3.13 -0.70 -23.01
CA LYS A 334 -2.10 0.31 -23.28
C LYS A 334 -2.68 1.73 -23.41
N ASN A 335 -3.99 1.85 -23.67
CA ASN A 335 -4.67 3.13 -23.85
C ASN A 335 -5.05 3.80 -22.51
N ILE A 336 -4.97 3.06 -21.40
CA ILE A 336 -5.23 3.60 -20.06
C ILE A 336 -3.93 3.80 -19.28
N SER A 337 -3.94 4.76 -18.35
CA SER A 337 -2.79 5.00 -17.50
C SER A 337 -2.52 3.80 -16.56
N GLN A 338 -1.25 3.59 -16.19
CA GLN A 338 -0.87 2.51 -15.26
C GLN A 338 -1.60 2.61 -13.91
N VAL A 339 -1.84 3.84 -13.43
CA VAL A 339 -2.57 4.06 -12.17
C VAL A 339 -4.03 3.61 -12.29
N ILE A 340 -4.70 3.91 -13.42
CA ILE A 340 -6.08 3.48 -13.66
C ILE A 340 -6.15 1.96 -13.85
N ARG A 341 -5.23 1.36 -14.61
CA ARG A 341 -5.09 -0.10 -14.73
C ARG A 341 -4.99 -0.78 -13.36
N ASN A 342 -4.13 -0.28 -12.47
CA ASN A 342 -3.94 -0.85 -11.14
C ASN A 342 -5.18 -0.70 -10.24
N LYS A 343 -5.83 0.47 -10.27
CA LYS A 343 -7.06 0.70 -9.48
C LYS A 343 -8.20 -0.19 -9.99
N LEU A 344 -8.35 -0.33 -11.30
CA LEU A 344 -9.31 -1.22 -11.91
C LEU A 344 -9.02 -2.69 -11.57
N TYR A 345 -7.75 -3.10 -11.59
CA TYR A 345 -7.33 -4.42 -11.10
C TYR A 345 -7.74 -4.66 -9.64
N VAL A 346 -7.52 -3.68 -8.76
CA VAL A 346 -8.00 -3.78 -7.38
C VAL A 346 -9.51 -3.98 -7.34
N ALA A 347 -10.28 -3.17 -8.08
CA ALA A 347 -11.74 -3.23 -8.09
C ALA A 347 -12.27 -4.59 -8.56
N LEU A 348 -11.76 -5.11 -9.67
CA LEU A 348 -12.18 -6.40 -10.25
C LEU A 348 -11.85 -7.60 -9.35
N THR A 349 -10.92 -7.46 -8.42
CA THR A 349 -10.40 -8.58 -7.59
C THR A 349 -10.85 -8.53 -6.13
N ARG A 350 -11.93 -7.81 -5.81
CA ARG A 350 -12.48 -7.75 -4.45
C ARG A 350 -13.54 -8.82 -4.16
N SER A 351 -14.20 -9.34 -5.19
CA SER A 351 -15.25 -10.34 -5.04
C SER A 351 -14.69 -11.75 -4.81
N LYS A 352 -15.36 -12.52 -3.95
CA LYS A 352 -15.21 -13.98 -3.87
C LYS A 352 -16.27 -14.72 -4.71
N GLY A 353 -17.35 -14.04 -5.09
CA GLY A 353 -18.43 -14.53 -5.95
C GLY A 353 -18.48 -13.75 -7.26
N ASP A 354 -19.62 -13.13 -7.57
CA ASP A 354 -19.86 -12.44 -8.84
C ASP A 354 -19.28 -11.01 -8.87
N VAL A 355 -18.94 -10.58 -10.08
CA VAL A 355 -18.55 -9.21 -10.42
C VAL A 355 -19.50 -8.66 -11.47
N TYR A 356 -20.33 -7.71 -11.09
CA TYR A 356 -21.20 -6.97 -11.99
C TYR A 356 -20.46 -5.74 -12.53
N ILE A 357 -20.57 -5.50 -13.84
CA ILE A 357 -19.93 -4.37 -14.51
C ILE A 357 -21.00 -3.40 -15.00
N ILE A 358 -20.97 -2.17 -14.48
CA ILE A 358 -21.80 -1.07 -14.97
C ILE A 358 -20.93 -0.16 -15.82
N GLN A 359 -21.26 -0.04 -17.10
CA GLN A 359 -20.68 0.96 -18.01
C GLN A 359 -21.00 2.37 -17.50
N LYS A 360 -20.03 3.27 -17.61
CA LYS A 360 -20.16 4.67 -17.21
C LYS A 360 -21.33 5.34 -17.92
N LYS A 361 -21.51 5.13 -19.23
CA LYS A 361 -22.64 5.70 -19.98
C LYS A 361 -23.99 5.32 -19.36
N LEU A 362 -24.12 4.07 -18.92
CA LEU A 362 -25.33 3.60 -18.26
C LEU A 362 -25.44 4.14 -16.83
N PHE A 363 -24.35 4.22 -16.07
CA PHE A 363 -24.39 4.81 -14.73
C PHE A 363 -24.76 6.29 -14.77
N ASP A 364 -24.25 7.05 -15.73
CA ASP A 364 -24.49 8.47 -15.86
C ASP A 364 -25.96 8.82 -16.13
N SER A 365 -26.74 7.91 -16.74
CA SER A 365 -28.18 8.11 -16.95
C SER A 365 -29.00 7.99 -15.67
N VAL A 366 -28.51 7.28 -14.65
CA VAL A 366 -29.24 7.05 -13.39
C VAL A 366 -28.61 7.69 -12.16
N LYS A 367 -27.33 8.09 -12.21
CA LYS A 367 -26.55 8.51 -11.02
C LYS A 367 -27.21 9.62 -10.21
N ASN A 368 -27.93 10.54 -10.85
CA ASN A 368 -28.57 11.67 -10.20
C ASN A 368 -29.69 11.24 -9.25
N ASN A 369 -30.33 10.08 -9.51
CA ASN A 369 -31.36 9.52 -8.64
C ASN A 369 -30.79 9.02 -7.31
N TYR A 370 -29.47 8.80 -7.25
CA TYR A 370 -28.77 8.26 -6.10
C TYR A 370 -27.93 9.30 -5.35
N ILE A 371 -27.86 10.56 -5.79
CA ILE A 371 -27.09 11.60 -5.09
C ILE A 371 -27.89 12.11 -3.89
N ILE A 372 -27.31 11.95 -2.71
CA ILE A 372 -27.71 12.64 -1.48
C ILE A 372 -26.97 13.97 -1.46
N LYS A 373 -27.69 15.07 -1.70
CA LYS A 373 -27.16 16.43 -1.50
C LYS A 373 -26.92 16.64 0.00
N GLN A 374 -25.71 17.10 0.34
CA GLN A 374 -25.37 17.51 1.70
C GLN A 374 -25.91 18.91 1.99
#